data_AF-D3S0H5-F1
#
_entry.id   AF-D3S0H5-F1
#
_cell.length_a   1.000
_cell.length_b   1.000
_cell.length_c   1.000
_cell.angle_alpha   90.00
_cell.angle_beta   90.00
_cell.angle_gamma   90.00
#
_symmetry.space_group_name_H-M   'P 1'
#
loop_
_entity.id
_entity.type
_entity.pdbx_description
1 polymer ?
#
loop_
_entity_poly.entity_id
_entity_poly.type
_entity_poly.pdbx_seq_one_letter_code
_entity_poly.pdbx_strand_id
1 'polypeptide(L)'
;MDVKSIVAALIISGVILGVVGAKTFVFIEDDPRFCKTCHLMEEAWNKWYQSPHRNVTCHECHVANMEENMRLLVVYFTERPERVREDIREHVKIENERCEECHFKQGKWPYVAETAGHKFHLEKAHANCIDCHGGRIHKFVPDRSECWQCHSDKKLKIKSMDFHCTNCHPFLASVNERGEDIKPHQQDCKKCHTERNIILALPEGAHANTDCSYCHQPHVTEEPFSCETCHTMPKNPMHTKHEGKDCRSCHQPHKSVGVRAICESCHTDKTNHYPTIKCTTCHK
;
A
#
# COMPACT_ATOMS: atom_id res chain seq x y z
N MET A 1 42.30 -17.76 -57.51
CA MET A 1 42.57 -16.95 -56.29
C MET A 1 43.86 -17.47 -55.68
N ASP A 2 44.81 -16.58 -55.36
CA ASP A 2 46.03 -16.99 -54.66
C ASP A 2 45.70 -17.42 -53.21
N VAL A 3 46.48 -18.33 -52.65
CA VAL A 3 46.34 -18.88 -51.29
C VAL A 3 46.21 -17.74 -50.27
N LYS A 4 46.95 -16.64 -50.46
CA LYS A 4 46.86 -15.43 -49.63
C LYS A 4 45.47 -14.79 -49.65
N SER A 5 44.81 -14.75 -50.80
CA SER A 5 43.45 -14.20 -50.94
C SER A 5 42.40 -15.11 -50.29
N ILE A 6 42.59 -16.44 -50.34
CA ILE A 6 41.72 -17.41 -49.67
C ILE A 6 41.85 -17.29 -48.14
N VAL A 7 43.08 -17.23 -47.63
CA VAL A 7 43.35 -17.06 -46.20
C VAL A 7 42.79 -15.73 -45.68
N ALA A 8 42.98 -14.63 -46.43
CA ALA A 8 42.41 -13.34 -46.05
C ALA A 8 40.87 -13.37 -46.02
N ALA A 9 40.22 -14.01 -47.01
CA ALA A 9 38.77 -14.14 -47.04
C ALA A 9 38.22 -14.97 -45.86
N LEU A 10 38.91 -16.06 -45.48
CA LEU A 10 38.54 -16.89 -44.33
C LEU A 10 38.67 -16.12 -43.01
N ILE A 11 39.74 -15.34 -42.84
CA ILE A 11 39.93 -14.49 -41.66
C ILE A 11 38.81 -13.44 -41.57
N ILE A 12 38.53 -12.73 -42.67
CA ILE A 12 37.46 -11.72 -42.71
C ILE A 12 36.09 -12.37 -42.39
N SER A 13 35.80 -13.52 -43.00
CA SER A 13 34.56 -14.27 -42.72
C SER A 13 34.46 -14.68 -41.24
N GLY A 14 35.55 -15.20 -40.66
CA GLY A 14 35.61 -15.58 -39.25
C GLY A 14 35.39 -14.38 -38.32
N VAL A 15 35.98 -13.23 -38.63
CA VAL A 15 35.77 -11.98 -37.87
C VAL A 15 34.32 -11.51 -37.98
N ILE A 16 33.72 -11.53 -39.18
CA ILE A 16 32.32 -11.16 -39.39
C ILE A 16 31.39 -12.08 -38.59
N LEU A 17 31.57 -13.40 -38.69
CA LEU A 17 30.78 -14.37 -37.95
C LEU A 17 30.94 -14.21 -36.43
N GLY A 18 32.15 -13.94 -35.95
CA GLY A 18 32.41 -13.66 -34.55
C GLY A 18 31.67 -12.41 -34.06
N VAL A 19 31.73 -11.32 -34.82
CA VAL A 19 31.03 -10.06 -34.48
C VAL A 19 29.51 -10.22 -34.53
N VAL A 20 28.98 -10.89 -35.55
CA VAL A 20 27.53 -11.15 -35.68
C VAL A 20 27.05 -12.08 -34.56
N GLY A 21 27.80 -13.13 -34.25
CA GLY A 21 27.50 -14.04 -33.15
C GLY A 21 27.46 -13.31 -31.81
N ALA A 22 28.48 -12.50 -31.51
CA ALA A 22 28.52 -11.71 -30.28
C ALA A 22 27.35 -10.72 -30.17
N LYS A 23 27.02 -10.00 -31.26
CA LYS A 23 25.88 -9.07 -31.26
C LYS A 23 24.54 -9.80 -31.09
N THR A 24 24.38 -10.96 -31.73
CA THR A 24 23.17 -11.77 -31.60
C THR A 24 23.02 -12.29 -30.17
N PHE A 25 24.12 -12.74 -29.56
CA PHE A 25 24.13 -13.20 -28.17
C PHE A 25 23.71 -12.09 -27.21
N VAL A 26 24.33 -10.91 -27.30
CA VAL A 26 23.96 -9.75 -26.46
C VAL A 26 22.50 -9.33 -26.69
N PHE A 27 22.01 -9.39 -27.93
CA PHE A 27 20.60 -9.08 -28.21
C PHE A 27 19.64 -10.07 -27.55
N ILE A 28 19.98 -11.35 -27.50
CA ILE A 28 19.12 -12.38 -26.88
C ILE A 28 19.18 -12.29 -25.35
N GLU A 29 20.38 -12.11 -24.78
CA GLU A 29 20.61 -12.20 -23.34
C GLU A 29 20.39 -10.88 -22.58
N ASP A 30 20.70 -9.73 -23.18
CA ASP A 30 20.75 -8.45 -22.44
C ASP A 30 19.78 -7.39 -22.98
N ASP A 31 19.08 -7.65 -24.10
CA ASP A 31 18.21 -6.67 -24.75
C ASP A 31 16.71 -7.02 -24.60
N PRO A 32 15.93 -6.24 -23.81
CA PRO A 32 14.49 -6.46 -23.66
C PRO A 32 13.69 -6.43 -24.97
N ARG A 33 14.25 -5.86 -26.04
CA ARG A 33 13.61 -5.87 -27.37
C ARG A 33 13.52 -7.28 -27.96
N PHE A 34 14.41 -8.19 -27.59
CA PHE A 34 14.31 -9.59 -28.01
C PHE A 34 13.03 -10.22 -27.47
N CYS A 35 12.75 -10.07 -26.18
CA CYS A 35 11.55 -10.64 -25.56
C CYS A 35 10.28 -10.15 -26.25
N LYS A 36 10.21 -8.86 -26.64
CA LYS A 36 9.08 -8.28 -27.40
C LYS A 36 8.82 -8.99 -28.73
N THR A 37 9.83 -9.61 -29.36
CA THR A 37 9.64 -10.34 -30.62
C THR A 37 8.80 -11.61 -30.45
N CYS A 38 8.63 -12.10 -29.22
CA CYS A 38 7.72 -13.20 -28.90
C CYS A 38 6.27 -12.70 -28.82
N HIS A 39 5.34 -13.44 -29.42
CA HIS A 39 3.92 -13.05 -29.60
C HIS A 39 3.10 -12.79 -28.32
N LEU A 40 3.56 -13.22 -27.14
CA LEU A 40 2.87 -13.00 -25.85
C LEU A 40 3.46 -11.84 -25.04
N MET A 41 4.60 -11.29 -25.47
CA MET A 41 5.40 -10.39 -24.62
C MET A 41 5.15 -8.92 -24.87
N GLU A 42 4.34 -8.55 -25.87
CA GLU A 42 4.13 -7.13 -26.20
C GLU A 42 3.50 -6.34 -25.05
N GLU A 43 2.47 -6.90 -24.40
CA GLU A 43 1.82 -6.26 -23.25
C GLU A 43 2.79 -6.13 -22.05
N ALA A 44 3.54 -7.21 -21.77
CA ALA A 44 4.56 -7.24 -20.73
C ALA A 44 5.62 -6.16 -20.95
N TRP A 45 6.16 -6.08 -22.17
CA TRP A 45 7.15 -5.08 -22.57
C TRP A 45 6.59 -3.66 -22.44
N ASN A 46 5.35 -3.40 -22.89
CA ASN A 46 4.73 -2.09 -22.80
C ASN A 46 4.55 -1.62 -21.34
N LYS A 47 4.19 -2.52 -20.42
CA LYS A 47 4.07 -2.22 -19.00
C LYS A 47 5.44 -1.97 -18.35
N TRP A 48 6.42 -2.83 -18.63
CA TRP A 48 7.81 -2.66 -18.19
C TRP A 48 8.40 -1.34 -18.66
N TYR A 49 8.21 -0.98 -19.92
CA TYR A 49 8.74 0.26 -20.52
C TYR A 49 8.20 1.53 -19.83
N GLN A 50 6.97 1.47 -19.31
CA GLN A 50 6.34 2.56 -18.54
C GLN A 50 6.67 2.51 -17.05
N SER A 51 7.28 1.43 -16.57
CA SER A 51 7.57 1.21 -15.16
C SER A 51 8.84 1.95 -14.71
N PRO A 52 9.05 2.08 -13.38
CA PRO A 52 10.33 2.50 -12.83
C PRO A 52 11.50 1.56 -13.18
N HIS A 53 11.23 0.30 -13.55
CA HIS A 53 12.23 -0.72 -13.89
C HIS A 53 12.60 -0.77 -15.38
N ARG A 54 12.19 0.20 -16.21
CA ARG A 54 12.49 0.23 -17.66
C ARG A 54 13.97 0.23 -18.05
N ASN A 55 14.88 0.35 -17.08
CA ASN A 55 16.33 0.31 -17.26
C ASN A 55 16.97 -1.00 -16.73
N VAL A 56 16.15 -1.94 -16.26
CA VAL A 56 16.52 -3.28 -15.79
C VAL A 56 16.14 -4.27 -16.88
N THR A 57 17.04 -5.18 -17.27
CA THR A 57 16.74 -6.14 -18.34
C THR A 57 15.72 -7.19 -17.88
N CYS A 58 15.04 -7.86 -18.82
CA CYS A 58 14.06 -8.89 -18.45
C CYS A 58 14.70 -10.04 -17.66
N HIS A 59 15.94 -10.42 -17.99
CA HIS A 59 16.64 -11.52 -17.35
C HIS A 59 17.19 -11.21 -15.96
N GLU A 60 17.29 -9.93 -15.57
CA GLU A 60 17.58 -9.57 -14.17
C GLU A 60 16.46 -10.02 -13.22
N CYS A 61 15.24 -10.25 -13.73
CA CYS A 61 14.13 -10.83 -12.98
C CYS A 61 13.80 -12.27 -13.41
N HIS A 62 13.77 -12.53 -14.73
CA HIS A 62 13.45 -13.82 -15.32
C HIS A 62 14.72 -14.61 -15.61
N VAL A 63 15.16 -15.41 -14.65
CA VAL A 63 16.32 -16.28 -14.84
C VAL A 63 15.81 -17.68 -15.17
N ALA A 64 16.07 -18.11 -16.40
CA ALA A 64 15.82 -19.46 -16.84
C ALA A 64 17.14 -20.14 -17.19
N ASN A 65 17.24 -21.43 -16.88
CA ASN A 65 18.38 -22.22 -17.32
C ASN A 65 18.27 -22.56 -18.82
N MET A 66 19.34 -23.12 -19.38
CA MET A 66 19.38 -23.45 -20.81
C MET A 66 18.28 -24.44 -21.22
N GLU A 67 17.95 -25.41 -20.39
CA GLU A 67 16.90 -26.40 -20.68
C GLU A 67 15.52 -25.72 -20.80
N GLU A 68 15.21 -24.82 -19.87
CA GLU A 68 13.97 -24.04 -19.87
C GLU A 68 13.87 -23.11 -21.08
N ASN A 69 14.96 -22.43 -21.43
CA ASN A 69 15.03 -21.59 -22.62
C ASN A 69 14.82 -22.41 -23.91
N MET A 70 15.46 -23.57 -24.01
CA MET A 70 15.29 -24.46 -25.15
C MET A 70 13.85 -24.99 -25.25
N ARG A 71 13.24 -25.35 -24.11
CA ARG A 71 11.85 -25.78 -24.06
C ARG A 71 10.90 -24.66 -24.51
N LEU A 72 11.13 -23.42 -24.05
CA LEU A 72 10.34 -22.26 -24.47
C LEU A 72 10.41 -22.07 -25.99
N LEU A 73 11.61 -22.14 -26.58
CA LEU A 73 11.79 -22.01 -28.03
C LEU A 73 11.03 -23.09 -28.79
N VAL A 74 11.11 -24.35 -28.34
CA VAL A 74 10.35 -25.45 -28.96
C VAL A 74 8.86 -25.16 -28.94
N VAL A 75 8.30 -24.84 -27.77
CA VAL A 75 6.86 -24.55 -27.63
C VAL A 75 6.44 -23.33 -28.46
N TYR A 76 7.28 -22.29 -28.52
CA TYR A 76 7.04 -21.12 -29.34
C TYR A 76 7.00 -21.44 -30.84
N PHE A 77 7.83 -22.35 -31.35
CA PHE A 77 7.83 -22.66 -32.78
C PHE A 77 6.83 -23.75 -33.17
N THR A 78 6.45 -24.65 -32.26
CA THR A 78 5.58 -25.80 -32.57
C THR A 78 4.13 -25.60 -32.16
N GLU A 79 3.86 -25.02 -30.99
CA GLU A 79 2.50 -24.97 -30.42
C GLU A 79 1.90 -23.57 -30.40
N ARG A 80 2.72 -22.53 -30.19
CA ARG A 80 2.29 -21.11 -30.17
C ARG A 80 1.06 -20.84 -29.30
N PRO A 81 1.11 -21.13 -28.00
CA PRO A 81 -0.05 -20.96 -27.13
C PRO A 81 -0.47 -19.48 -27.04
N GLU A 82 -1.76 -19.22 -26.89
CA GLU A 82 -2.31 -17.85 -26.74
C GLU A 82 -2.15 -17.28 -25.32
N ARG A 83 -1.65 -18.10 -24.38
CA ARG A 83 -1.39 -17.72 -22.98
C ARG A 83 -0.23 -18.53 -22.43
N VAL A 84 0.39 -18.04 -21.35
CA VAL A 84 1.40 -18.80 -20.62
C VAL A 84 0.75 -20.07 -20.04
N ARG A 85 1.27 -21.23 -20.44
CA ARG A 85 0.82 -22.53 -19.95
C ARG A 85 1.49 -22.85 -18.61
N GLU A 86 0.80 -23.60 -17.77
CA GLU A 86 1.30 -24.00 -16.44
C GLU A 86 2.63 -24.77 -16.51
N ASP A 87 2.81 -25.61 -17.54
CA ASP A 87 4.01 -26.43 -17.71
C ASP A 87 5.24 -25.66 -18.22
N ILE A 88 5.08 -24.38 -18.54
CA ILE A 88 6.16 -23.44 -18.92
C ILE A 88 6.27 -22.32 -17.86
N ARG A 89 5.53 -22.45 -16.75
CA ARG A 89 5.51 -21.46 -15.68
C ARG A 89 6.87 -21.31 -14.99
N GLU A 90 7.72 -22.33 -15.05
CA GLU A 90 9.07 -22.28 -14.50
C GLU A 90 9.94 -21.21 -15.18
N HIS A 91 9.77 -20.98 -16.49
CA HIS A 91 10.48 -19.90 -17.22
C HIS A 91 10.08 -18.50 -16.74
N VAL A 92 8.92 -18.37 -16.09
CA VAL A 92 8.43 -17.08 -15.55
C VAL A 92 8.51 -17.01 -14.03
N LYS A 93 9.17 -17.97 -13.37
CA LYS A 93 9.34 -17.96 -11.93
C LYS A 93 10.35 -16.87 -11.55
N ILE A 94 9.91 -15.94 -10.70
CA ILE A 94 10.74 -14.86 -10.18
C ILE A 94 10.94 -15.13 -8.70
N GLU A 95 12.15 -15.53 -8.32
CA GLU A 95 12.52 -15.72 -6.92
C GLU A 95 12.65 -14.37 -6.20
N ASN A 96 12.35 -14.33 -4.89
CA ASN A 96 12.31 -13.09 -4.12
C ASN A 96 13.68 -12.40 -4.05
N GLU A 97 14.75 -13.20 -4.02
CA GLU A 97 16.14 -12.75 -3.94
C GLU A 97 16.54 -11.85 -5.11
N ARG A 98 15.89 -12.00 -6.28
CA ARG A 98 16.12 -11.13 -7.45
C ARG A 98 15.74 -9.68 -7.15
N CYS A 99 14.69 -9.47 -6.37
CA CYS A 99 14.31 -8.14 -5.92
C CYS A 99 15.31 -7.60 -4.89
N GLU A 100 15.76 -8.46 -3.97
CA GLU A 100 16.65 -8.11 -2.87
C GLU A 100 18.07 -7.74 -3.33
N GLU A 101 18.54 -8.35 -4.41
CA GLU A 101 19.83 -8.04 -5.03
C GLU A 101 19.99 -6.55 -5.34
N CYS A 102 18.90 -5.87 -5.70
CA CYS A 102 18.89 -4.43 -5.92
C CYS A 102 18.33 -3.65 -4.74
N HIS A 103 17.15 -4.02 -4.23
CA HIS A 103 16.42 -3.22 -3.23
C HIS A 103 16.95 -3.33 -1.80
N PHE A 104 17.75 -4.36 -1.50
CA PHE A 104 18.29 -4.58 -0.15
C PHE A 104 19.82 -4.56 -0.11
N LYS A 105 20.51 -5.09 -1.13
CA LYS A 105 21.98 -5.22 -1.11
C LYS A 105 22.75 -3.99 -1.61
N GLN A 106 22.18 -3.14 -2.46
CA GLN A 106 22.92 -2.07 -3.16
C GLN A 106 22.98 -0.72 -2.41
N GLY A 107 22.43 -0.60 -1.19
CA GLY A 107 22.54 0.60 -0.33
C GLY A 107 21.86 1.88 -0.84
N LYS A 108 21.33 1.88 -2.07
CA LYS A 108 20.63 3.02 -2.70
C LYS A 108 19.12 3.02 -2.49
N TRP A 109 18.56 2.02 -1.80
CA TRP A 109 17.12 1.82 -1.65
C TRP A 109 16.66 1.61 -0.18
N PRO A 110 17.12 2.42 0.79
CA PRO A 110 16.65 2.31 2.18
C PRO A 110 15.12 2.45 2.28
N TYR A 111 14.49 3.11 1.31
CA TYR A 111 13.05 3.37 1.25
C TYR A 111 12.14 2.14 1.11
N VAL A 112 12.65 0.94 0.82
CA VAL A 112 11.80 -0.27 0.82
C VAL A 112 11.94 -0.99 2.15
N ALA A 113 13.17 -1.40 2.49
CA ALA A 113 13.48 -2.17 3.69
C ALA A 113 13.09 -1.47 5.01
N GLU A 114 13.21 -0.13 5.06
CA GLU A 114 13.01 0.63 6.31
C GLU A 114 11.60 1.21 6.44
N THR A 115 10.64 0.73 5.65
CA THR A 115 9.24 1.16 5.77
C THR A 115 8.44 0.20 6.62
N ALA A 116 7.53 0.73 7.43
CA ALA A 116 6.75 -0.06 8.38
C ALA A 116 5.95 -1.17 7.70
N GLY A 117 5.36 -0.87 6.53
CA GLY A 117 4.59 -1.81 5.73
C GLY A 117 5.43 -2.98 5.22
N HIS A 118 6.51 -2.70 4.48
CA HIS A 118 7.37 -3.74 3.94
C HIS A 118 8.05 -4.54 5.06
N LYS A 119 8.61 -3.87 6.07
CA LYS A 119 9.28 -4.56 7.19
C LYS A 119 8.36 -5.56 7.87
N PHE A 120 7.13 -5.16 8.21
CA PHE A 120 6.15 -6.07 8.82
C PHE A 120 5.84 -7.27 7.91
N HIS A 121 5.56 -7.02 6.63
CA HIS A 121 5.11 -8.08 5.73
C HIS A 121 6.23 -9.04 5.33
N LEU A 122 7.46 -8.54 5.16
CA LEU A 122 8.62 -9.37 4.81
C LEU A 122 9.14 -10.15 6.03
N GLU A 123 9.28 -9.51 7.19
CA GLU A 123 9.89 -10.14 8.37
C GLU A 123 8.91 -10.96 9.20
N LYS A 124 7.68 -10.48 9.40
CA LYS A 124 6.70 -11.11 10.31
C LYS A 124 5.63 -11.91 9.56
N ALA A 125 5.17 -11.42 8.42
CA ALA A 125 4.15 -12.11 7.63
C ALA A 125 4.74 -13.06 6.57
N HIS A 126 6.05 -13.01 6.33
CA HIS A 126 6.76 -13.82 5.33
C HIS A 126 6.16 -13.75 3.92
N ALA A 127 5.69 -12.57 3.52
CA ALA A 127 5.23 -12.30 2.17
C ALA A 127 6.42 -12.06 1.23
N ASN A 128 6.27 -12.43 -0.04
CA ASN A 128 7.21 -12.13 -1.11
C ASN A 128 6.84 -10.82 -1.82
N CYS A 129 7.81 -10.22 -2.50
CA CYS A 129 7.61 -8.98 -3.26
C CYS A 129 6.46 -9.10 -4.27
N ILE A 130 6.41 -10.23 -5.00
CA ILE A 130 5.42 -10.48 -6.05
C ILE A 130 4.03 -10.84 -5.51
N ASP A 131 3.90 -11.18 -4.23
CA ASP A 131 2.57 -11.42 -3.63
C ASP A 131 1.74 -10.12 -3.59
N CYS A 132 2.43 -8.98 -3.51
CA CYS A 132 1.81 -7.65 -3.57
C CYS A 132 2.04 -6.94 -4.91
N HIS A 133 3.25 -6.97 -5.47
CA HIS A 133 3.59 -6.25 -6.69
C HIS A 133 3.30 -7.04 -7.99
N GLY A 134 2.84 -8.29 -7.89
CA GLY A 134 2.65 -9.19 -9.02
C GLY A 134 1.33 -9.03 -9.76
N GLY A 135 0.27 -8.44 -9.18
CA GLY A 135 -1.04 -8.42 -9.85
C GLY A 135 -1.10 -7.50 -11.07
N ARG A 136 -0.34 -6.39 -11.07
CA ARG A 136 -0.07 -5.59 -12.28
C ARG A 136 1.31 -5.95 -12.84
N ILE A 137 1.46 -7.21 -13.26
CA ILE A 137 2.69 -7.79 -13.83
C ILE A 137 3.39 -6.76 -14.74
N HIS A 138 4.67 -6.51 -14.47
CA HIS A 138 5.56 -5.56 -15.16
C HIS A 138 5.31 -4.06 -14.96
N LYS A 139 4.22 -3.63 -14.31
CA LYS A 139 4.03 -2.23 -13.87
C LYS A 139 4.53 -1.99 -12.44
N PHE A 140 4.58 -3.06 -11.63
CA PHE A 140 5.12 -3.08 -10.25
C PHE A 140 4.47 -2.08 -9.28
N VAL A 141 3.19 -1.79 -9.49
CA VAL A 141 2.36 -1.04 -8.54
C VAL A 141 1.31 -2.01 -8.00
N PRO A 142 1.27 -2.25 -6.67
CA PRO A 142 0.28 -3.15 -6.09
C PRO A 142 -1.11 -2.56 -6.31
N ASP A 143 -2.05 -3.39 -6.75
CA ASP A 143 -3.46 -3.06 -6.72
C ASP A 143 -4.09 -3.48 -5.37
N ARG A 144 -5.27 -2.92 -5.06
CA ARG A 144 -5.98 -3.23 -3.82
C ARG A 144 -6.36 -4.72 -3.76
N SER A 145 -6.55 -5.34 -4.93
CA SER A 145 -6.93 -6.75 -5.05
C SER A 145 -5.90 -7.70 -4.42
N GLU A 146 -4.62 -7.35 -4.49
CA GLU A 146 -3.49 -8.11 -3.94
C GLU A 146 -3.54 -8.07 -2.41
N CYS A 147 -3.86 -6.91 -1.82
CA CYS A 147 -4.08 -6.81 -0.38
C CYS A 147 -5.21 -7.75 0.08
N TRP A 148 -6.27 -7.89 -0.71
CA TRP A 148 -7.44 -8.73 -0.35
C TRP A 148 -7.20 -10.22 -0.48
N GLN A 149 -6.12 -10.67 -1.13
CA GLN A 149 -5.76 -12.08 -1.14
C GLN A 149 -5.50 -12.58 0.30
N CYS A 150 -4.94 -11.72 1.15
CA CYS A 150 -4.74 -12.01 2.58
C CYS A 150 -5.75 -11.28 3.50
N HIS A 151 -6.13 -10.04 3.18
CA HIS A 151 -7.02 -9.20 4.00
C HIS A 151 -8.46 -9.16 3.47
N SER A 152 -9.03 -10.31 3.16
CA SER A 152 -10.35 -10.44 2.52
C SER A 152 -11.50 -9.83 3.34
N ASP A 153 -11.34 -9.73 4.66
CA ASP A 153 -12.28 -9.15 5.61
C ASP A 153 -12.15 -7.62 5.77
N LYS A 154 -11.06 -7.01 5.29
CA LYS A 154 -10.77 -5.57 5.46
C LYS A 154 -11.31 -4.72 4.32
N LYS A 155 -12.57 -4.93 3.95
CA LYS A 155 -13.23 -4.10 2.92
C LYS A 155 -13.73 -2.79 3.52
N LEU A 156 -13.47 -1.68 2.84
CA LEU A 156 -14.03 -0.39 3.23
C LEU A 156 -15.55 -0.43 3.07
N LYS A 157 -16.25 -0.03 4.13
CA LYS A 157 -17.73 -0.06 4.17
C LYS A 157 -18.33 1.32 3.94
N ILE A 158 -17.52 2.37 4.05
CA ILE A 158 -17.91 3.77 3.82
C ILE A 158 -17.74 4.10 2.34
N LYS A 159 -18.86 4.20 1.60
CA LYS A 159 -18.85 4.46 0.15
C LYS A 159 -18.06 5.72 -0.24
N SER A 160 -18.15 6.78 0.56
CA SER A 160 -17.46 8.06 0.29
C SER A 160 -15.94 8.01 0.48
N MET A 161 -15.41 6.91 1.02
CA MET A 161 -13.98 6.72 1.26
C MET A 161 -13.41 5.59 0.38
N ASP A 162 -13.87 5.43 -0.86
CA ASP A 162 -13.36 4.40 -1.76
C ASP A 162 -11.93 4.70 -2.27
N PHE A 163 -10.97 4.64 -1.36
CA PHE A 163 -9.55 4.92 -1.59
C PHE A 163 -8.71 3.65 -1.51
N HIS A 164 -7.53 3.68 -2.14
CA HIS A 164 -6.54 2.62 -1.94
C HIS A 164 -6.14 2.51 -0.45
N CYS A 165 -5.84 1.30 0.03
CA CYS A 165 -5.54 1.04 1.45
C CYS A 165 -4.42 1.95 1.98
N THR A 166 -3.42 2.23 1.15
CA THR A 166 -2.25 3.05 1.47
C THR A 166 -2.56 4.54 1.63
N ASN A 167 -3.77 4.99 1.30
CA ASN A 167 -4.19 6.38 1.58
C ASN A 167 -4.42 6.60 3.08
N CYS A 168 -4.83 5.55 3.79
CA CYS A 168 -5.02 5.57 5.24
C CYS A 168 -3.86 4.87 5.95
N HIS A 169 -3.46 3.70 5.46
CA HIS A 169 -2.37 2.93 6.04
C HIS A 169 -1.03 3.47 5.57
N PRO A 170 -0.16 3.92 6.49
CA PRO A 170 1.15 4.52 6.20
C PRO A 170 2.19 3.48 5.77
N PHE A 171 1.88 2.67 4.76
CA PHE A 171 2.69 1.50 4.39
C PHE A 171 4.14 1.87 4.07
N LEU A 172 4.35 3.02 3.44
CA LEU A 172 5.67 3.55 3.07
C LEU A 172 6.27 4.51 4.11
N ALA A 173 5.68 4.65 5.30
CA ALA A 173 6.26 5.49 6.34
C ALA A 173 7.53 4.83 6.89
N SER A 174 8.55 5.65 7.16
CA SER A 174 9.79 5.18 7.78
C SER A 174 9.52 4.65 9.18
N VAL A 175 10.09 3.49 9.50
CA VAL A 175 10.04 2.91 10.85
C VAL A 175 10.68 3.85 11.88
N ASN A 176 11.69 4.64 11.49
CA ASN A 176 12.35 5.59 12.38
C ASN A 176 11.45 6.77 12.77
N GLU A 177 10.49 7.13 11.90
CA GLU A 177 9.59 8.26 12.15
C GLU A 177 8.33 7.87 12.92
N ARG A 178 7.84 6.65 12.69
CA ARG A 178 6.50 6.23 13.16
C ARG A 178 6.50 4.94 14.00
N GLY A 179 7.62 4.23 14.05
CA GLY A 179 7.68 2.86 14.56
C GLY A 179 7.12 1.86 13.56
N GLU A 180 6.91 0.62 14.02
CA GLU A 180 6.48 -0.50 13.17
C GLU A 180 4.95 -0.60 13.00
N ASP A 181 4.18 0.30 13.61
CA ASP A 181 2.71 0.24 13.53
C ASP A 181 2.19 0.78 12.19
N ILE A 182 1.56 -0.12 11.43
CA ILE A 182 0.96 0.14 10.13
C ILE A 182 -0.51 0.60 10.23
N LYS A 183 -1.06 0.71 11.45
CA LYS A 183 -2.42 1.23 11.64
C LYS A 183 -2.44 2.75 11.48
N PRO A 184 -3.50 3.32 10.87
CA PRO A 184 -3.65 4.78 10.79
C PRO A 184 -3.80 5.39 12.18
N HIS A 185 -3.14 6.52 12.40
CA HIS A 185 -3.25 7.32 13.62
C HIS A 185 -4.09 8.56 13.35
N GLN A 186 -4.46 9.30 14.39
CA GLN A 186 -5.28 10.51 14.29
C GLN A 186 -4.78 11.50 13.21
N GLN A 187 -3.46 11.62 13.05
CA GLN A 187 -2.84 12.52 12.07
C GLN A 187 -3.11 12.11 10.62
N ASP A 188 -3.24 10.81 10.32
CA ASP A 188 -3.55 10.36 8.94
C ASP A 188 -4.99 10.69 8.56
N CYS A 189 -5.92 10.52 9.50
CA CYS A 189 -7.31 10.92 9.29
C CYS A 189 -7.41 12.42 9.01
N LYS A 190 -6.63 13.24 9.75
CA LYS A 190 -6.61 14.70 9.64
C LYS A 190 -6.07 15.22 8.31
N LYS A 191 -5.37 14.39 7.50
CA LYS A 191 -4.98 14.76 6.12
C LYS A 191 -6.19 15.10 5.25
N CYS A 192 -7.34 14.45 5.50
CA CYS A 192 -8.61 14.74 4.84
C CYS A 192 -9.65 15.38 5.78
N HIS A 193 -9.64 15.04 7.07
CA HIS A 193 -10.58 15.54 8.08
C HIS A 193 -10.03 16.74 8.86
N THR A 194 -9.61 17.78 8.15
CA THR A 194 -8.87 18.94 8.69
C THR A 194 -9.62 19.71 9.79
N GLU A 195 -10.96 19.72 9.75
CA GLU A 195 -11.80 20.43 10.71
C GLU A 195 -12.11 19.63 11.99
N ARG A 196 -11.72 18.35 12.05
CA ARG A 196 -12.04 17.44 13.17
C ARG A 196 -10.97 17.47 14.27
N ASN A 197 -10.68 18.68 14.77
CA ASN A 197 -9.61 18.89 15.76
C ASN A 197 -10.07 18.74 17.22
N ILE A 198 -11.36 18.90 17.47
CA ILE A 198 -11.96 18.68 18.79
C ILE A 198 -12.74 17.37 18.73
N ILE A 199 -12.57 16.50 19.74
CA ILE A 199 -13.35 15.27 19.86
C ILE A 199 -14.61 15.53 20.67
N LEU A 200 -14.49 16.12 21.86
CA LEU A 200 -15.62 16.50 22.71
C LEU A 200 -15.43 17.91 23.28
N ALA A 201 -16.52 18.67 23.37
CA ALA A 201 -16.54 19.98 24.03
C ALA A 201 -16.52 19.88 25.57
N LEU A 202 -17.08 18.80 26.12
CA LEU A 202 -17.21 18.56 27.55
C LEU A 202 -16.97 17.08 27.87
N PRO A 203 -16.17 16.73 28.88
CA PRO A 203 -15.23 17.60 29.57
C PRO A 203 -14.11 18.11 28.65
N GLU A 204 -13.53 19.26 28.98
CA GLU A 204 -12.47 19.87 28.18
C GLU A 204 -11.27 18.92 28.06
N GLY A 205 -10.78 18.70 26.83
CA GLY A 205 -9.66 17.77 26.56
C GLY A 205 -10.04 16.29 26.52
N ALA A 206 -11.32 15.92 26.69
CA ALA A 206 -11.74 14.53 26.60
C ALA A 206 -11.38 13.91 25.23
N HIS A 207 -10.78 12.71 25.30
CA HIS A 207 -10.27 11.96 24.15
C HIS A 207 -9.23 12.70 23.28
N ALA A 208 -8.61 13.80 23.74
CA ALA A 208 -7.66 14.56 22.94
C ALA A 208 -6.51 13.71 22.37
N ASN A 209 -6.09 12.68 23.11
CA ASN A 209 -5.01 11.75 22.74
C ASN A 209 -5.52 10.39 22.24
N THR A 210 -6.81 10.25 21.95
CA THR A 210 -7.40 9.00 21.45
C THR A 210 -7.44 9.02 19.93
N ASP A 211 -7.01 7.91 19.29
CA ASP A 211 -7.13 7.75 17.86
C ASP A 211 -8.58 7.66 17.42
N CYS A 212 -8.89 8.22 16.24
CA CYS A 212 -10.23 8.19 15.66
C CYS A 212 -10.79 6.76 15.53
N SER A 213 -9.89 5.79 15.32
CA SER A 213 -10.21 4.36 15.11
C SER A 213 -10.84 3.67 16.31
N TYR A 214 -10.70 4.23 17.52
CA TYR A 214 -11.36 3.69 18.71
C TYR A 214 -12.88 3.89 18.68
N CYS A 215 -13.37 4.92 17.99
CA CYS A 215 -14.80 5.19 17.86
C CYS A 215 -15.31 4.94 16.43
N HIS A 216 -14.50 5.25 15.41
CA HIS A 216 -14.84 5.10 14.00
C HIS A 216 -14.07 3.92 13.40
N GLN A 217 -14.76 2.89 12.93
CA GLN A 217 -14.11 1.72 12.32
C GLN A 217 -14.47 1.62 10.82
N PRO A 218 -13.63 2.12 9.90
CA PRO A 218 -13.96 2.20 8.47
C PRO A 218 -14.20 0.86 7.76
N HIS A 219 -13.78 -0.25 8.38
CA HIS A 219 -13.92 -1.61 7.85
C HIS A 219 -15.13 -2.37 8.42
N VAL A 220 -15.81 -1.83 9.45
CA VAL A 220 -16.90 -2.50 10.16
C VAL A 220 -18.20 -1.73 9.91
N THR A 221 -19.31 -2.46 9.71
CA THR A 221 -20.65 -1.90 9.44
C THR A 221 -21.53 -1.77 10.67
N GLU A 222 -21.18 -2.40 11.79
CA GLU A 222 -22.02 -2.34 12.98
C GLU A 222 -22.11 -0.91 13.51
N GLU A 223 -23.33 -0.54 13.89
CA GLU A 223 -23.73 0.78 14.40
C GLU A 223 -22.82 1.27 15.53
N PRO A 224 -22.66 2.61 15.67
CA PRO A 224 -21.49 3.21 16.26
C PRO A 224 -21.26 2.78 17.72
N PHE A 225 -19.99 2.78 18.07
CA PHE A 225 -19.46 2.70 19.42
C PHE A 225 -20.37 3.45 20.43
N SER A 226 -21.04 2.71 21.31
CA SER A 226 -21.76 3.33 22.43
C SER A 226 -20.74 3.87 23.43
N CYS A 227 -21.00 5.05 24.01
CA CYS A 227 -20.17 5.57 25.09
C CYS A 227 -20.09 4.58 26.26
N GLU A 228 -21.14 3.79 26.45
CA GLU A 228 -21.31 2.83 27.54
C GLU A 228 -20.39 1.61 27.43
N THR A 229 -19.82 1.35 26.25
CA THR A 229 -18.83 0.28 26.06
C THR A 229 -17.57 0.54 26.91
N CYS A 230 -17.27 1.79 27.24
CA CYS A 230 -16.11 2.15 28.07
C CYS A 230 -16.49 2.98 29.31
N HIS A 231 -17.57 3.75 29.26
CA HIS A 231 -17.97 4.65 30.35
C HIS A 231 -19.15 4.10 31.14
N THR A 232 -19.09 4.27 32.45
CA THR A 232 -20.27 4.17 33.32
C THR A 232 -20.74 5.57 33.68
N MET A 233 -22.05 5.75 33.82
CA MET A 233 -22.63 7.05 34.12
C MET A 233 -22.14 7.56 35.50
N PRO A 234 -21.52 8.74 35.59
CA PRO A 234 -21.05 9.28 36.87
C PRO A 234 -22.21 9.56 37.82
N LYS A 235 -22.05 9.22 39.10
CA LYS A 235 -23.05 9.50 40.15
C LYS A 235 -22.93 10.94 40.68
N ASN A 236 -23.13 11.93 39.82
CA ASN A 236 -23.12 13.34 40.23
C ASN A 236 -24.50 14.01 40.05
N PRO A 237 -24.73 15.16 40.70
CA PRO A 237 -26.00 15.89 40.57
C PRO A 237 -26.40 16.19 39.13
N MET A 238 -25.46 16.54 38.25
CA MET A 238 -25.77 16.77 36.83
C MET A 238 -26.37 15.53 36.16
N HIS A 239 -25.69 14.39 36.20
CA HIS A 239 -26.16 13.16 35.53
C HIS A 239 -27.44 12.62 36.19
N THR A 240 -27.55 12.65 37.52
CA THR A 240 -28.76 12.20 38.22
C THR A 240 -30.00 13.05 37.92
N LYS A 241 -29.83 14.37 37.73
CA LYS A 241 -30.94 15.27 37.34
C LYS A 241 -31.24 15.25 35.84
N HIS A 242 -30.37 14.64 35.03
CA HIS A 242 -30.53 14.48 33.59
C HIS A 242 -30.60 13.00 33.19
N GLU A 243 -31.06 12.15 34.09
CA GLU A 243 -31.26 10.73 33.82
C GLU A 243 -32.21 10.54 32.62
N GLY A 244 -31.86 9.60 31.74
CA GLY A 244 -32.61 9.32 30.51
C GLY A 244 -32.40 10.32 29.36
N LYS A 245 -31.49 11.30 29.50
CA LYS A 245 -31.07 12.15 28.36
C LYS A 245 -29.95 11.47 27.56
N ASP A 246 -29.96 11.67 26.24
CA ASP A 246 -28.86 11.21 25.36
C ASP A 246 -27.57 11.93 25.76
N CYS A 247 -26.49 11.17 26.00
CA CYS A 247 -25.15 11.68 26.32
C CYS A 247 -24.71 12.79 25.35
N ARG A 248 -25.00 12.64 24.06
CA ARG A 248 -24.60 13.55 22.98
C ARG A 248 -25.36 14.87 22.98
N SER A 249 -26.46 14.97 23.74
CA SER A 249 -27.17 16.25 23.92
C SER A 249 -26.29 17.27 24.65
N CYS A 250 -25.42 16.79 25.56
CA CYS A 250 -24.46 17.61 26.28
C CYS A 250 -23.01 17.38 25.80
N HIS A 251 -22.61 16.13 25.62
CA HIS A 251 -21.27 15.73 25.18
C HIS A 251 -21.18 15.69 23.65
N GLN A 252 -21.28 16.86 23.02
CA GLN A 252 -21.37 16.98 21.55
C GLN A 252 -20.05 16.55 20.86
N PRO A 253 -20.04 15.46 20.07
CA PRO A 253 -18.85 15.04 19.35
C PRO A 253 -18.51 15.99 18.21
N HIS A 254 -17.22 16.22 17.99
CA HIS A 254 -16.67 16.99 16.88
C HIS A 254 -17.16 18.44 16.77
N LYS A 255 -17.69 19.02 17.85
CA LYS A 255 -18.13 20.42 17.89
C LYS A 255 -17.33 21.24 18.89
N SER A 256 -16.86 22.41 18.43
CA SER A 256 -16.32 23.45 19.30
C SER A 256 -17.46 24.36 19.77
N VAL A 257 -18.24 23.89 20.74
CA VAL A 257 -19.31 24.69 21.35
C VAL A 257 -18.89 25.11 22.75
N GLY A 258 -19.16 26.36 23.11
CA GLY A 258 -18.97 26.82 24.48
C GLY A 258 -19.88 26.02 25.41
N VAL A 259 -19.32 25.47 26.49
CA VAL A 259 -20.05 24.64 27.48
C VAL A 259 -21.35 25.32 27.96
N ARG A 260 -21.32 26.65 28.13
CA ARG A 260 -22.48 27.43 28.55
C ARG A 260 -23.63 27.39 27.54
N ALA A 261 -23.33 27.49 26.24
CA ALA A 261 -24.34 27.46 25.18
C ALA A 261 -25.09 26.12 25.13
N ILE A 262 -24.43 25.03 25.51
CA ILE A 262 -25.05 23.70 25.64
C ILE A 262 -26.11 23.69 26.76
N CYS A 263 -25.81 24.31 27.91
CA CYS A 263 -26.77 24.39 29.00
C CYS A 263 -27.94 25.32 28.65
N GLU A 264 -27.63 26.47 28.03
CA GLU A 264 -28.62 27.49 27.66
C GLU A 264 -29.57 27.04 26.54
N SER A 265 -29.23 26.02 25.76
CA SER A 265 -30.15 25.45 24.76
C SER A 265 -31.41 24.84 25.39
N CYS A 266 -31.35 24.47 26.67
CA CYS A 266 -32.48 23.93 27.44
C CYS A 266 -32.87 24.84 28.62
N HIS A 267 -31.89 25.47 29.28
CA HIS A 267 -32.09 26.37 30.41
C HIS A 267 -32.16 27.84 29.98
N THR A 268 -33.13 28.15 29.13
CA THR A 268 -33.31 29.50 28.56
C THR A 268 -33.65 30.56 29.62
N ASP A 269 -34.15 30.14 30.78
CA ASP A 269 -34.46 30.98 31.94
C ASP A 269 -33.22 31.33 32.80
N LYS A 270 -32.06 30.72 32.53
CA LYS A 270 -30.83 30.87 33.33
C LYS A 270 -29.70 31.64 32.61
N THR A 271 -29.97 32.31 31.50
CA THR A 271 -28.97 33.03 30.70
C THR A 271 -28.22 34.11 31.50
N ASN A 272 -28.91 34.84 32.39
CA ASN A 272 -28.30 35.87 33.24
C ASN A 272 -27.70 35.35 34.57
N HIS A 273 -27.76 34.04 34.82
CA HIS A 273 -27.22 33.45 36.05
C HIS A 273 -25.69 33.35 35.96
N TYR A 274 -24.98 34.24 36.67
CA TYR A 274 -23.51 34.36 36.67
C TYR A 274 -22.93 34.29 35.25
N PRO A 275 -23.16 35.31 34.40
CA PRO A 275 -22.95 35.22 32.94
C PRO A 275 -21.50 34.99 32.53
N THR A 276 -20.54 35.35 33.39
CA THR A 276 -19.11 35.21 33.12
C THR A 276 -18.50 33.90 33.63
N ILE A 277 -19.25 33.10 34.40
CA ILE A 277 -18.76 31.85 35.00
C ILE A 277 -19.30 30.66 34.21
N LYS A 278 -18.45 29.65 33.96
CA LYS A 278 -18.87 28.39 33.33
C LYS A 278 -19.84 27.67 34.28
N CYS A 279 -20.95 27.15 33.75
CA CYS A 279 -21.94 26.41 34.56
C CYS A 279 -21.30 25.26 35.36
N THR A 280 -20.29 24.61 34.76
CA THR A 280 -19.55 23.48 35.34
C THR A 280 -18.66 23.84 36.54
N THR A 281 -18.47 25.13 36.83
CA THR A 281 -17.76 25.57 38.05
C THR A 281 -18.56 25.25 39.31
N CYS A 282 -19.89 25.42 39.25
CA CYS A 282 -20.80 25.20 40.38
C CYS A 282 -21.68 23.97 40.22
N HIS A 283 -22.05 23.61 38.98
CA HIS A 283 -22.83 22.41 38.66
C HIS A 283 -21.89 21.29 38.23
N LYS A 284 -21.62 20.35 39.14
CA LYS A 284 -20.73 19.19 38.91
C LYS A 284 -21.50 17.89 38.72
#